data_AF-A0A960W1D6-F1
#
_entry.id   AF-A0A960W1D6-F1
#
_cell.length_a   1.000
_cell.length_b   1.000
_cell.length_c   1.000
_cell.angle_alpha   90.00
_cell.angle_beta   90.00
_cell.angle_gamma   90.00
#
_symmetry.space_group_name_H-M   'P 1'
#
loop_
_entity.id
_entity.type
_entity.pdbx_description
1 polymer ?
#
loop_
_entity_poly.entity_id
_entity_poly.type
_entity_poly.pdbx_seq_one_letter_code
_entity_poly.pdbx_strand_id
1 'polypeptide(L)'
;MVTQDIVQKLWSLCDILRDDGITYHEYVTELTLLLFLKMAKETGHEEKRIPEKLRWDSLVKLNGMNLYNHYKQALLDLSQVKDKLISSIYQDATTNIKQPRNLEQLISQIDKLEWHDAKDDGLGNLYEGLLEKNANETKSGAGQYFTPKPLIDAIVAVVQPQPGELIIDPAAGTGGFLIAADSYIKTKTSNLFDLEIDKQEFQKKRAFLGMELVADTHRLSLMNCMLHDIEGGKEGPILRTNMPSFGKRTEFSLEYLKPFIKVYGSDFYGKSKRKNEGENGRFRVFSRKYILDDRKDNLDISWLKDESAEDGENLPEPTELTKEIGNIFQFSVGKLKELEKELRGGK
;
A
#
# COMPACT_ATOMS: atom_id res chain seq x y z
N MET A 1 15.49 15.71 17.16
CA MET A 1 16.19 16.83 16.46
C MET A 1 16.77 16.32 15.15
N VAL A 2 17.35 15.11 15.15
CA VAL A 2 17.89 14.44 13.95
C VAL A 2 16.81 14.10 12.91
N THR A 3 15.63 13.65 13.33
CA THR A 3 14.51 13.34 12.42
C THR A 3 14.11 14.53 11.54
N GLN A 4 14.03 15.73 12.11
CA GLN A 4 13.66 16.95 11.38
C GLN A 4 14.73 17.35 10.36
N ASP A 5 16.01 17.19 10.71
CA ASP A 5 17.12 17.45 9.80
C ASP A 5 17.11 16.49 8.61
N ILE A 6 16.85 15.19 8.84
CA ILE A 6 16.75 14.22 7.74
C ILE A 6 15.52 14.50 6.87
N VAL A 7 14.36 14.79 7.47
CA VAL A 7 13.16 15.21 6.73
C VAL A 7 13.44 16.45 5.88
N GLN A 8 14.20 17.42 6.40
CA GLN A 8 14.58 18.61 5.65
C GLN A 8 15.54 18.28 4.51
N LYS A 9 16.56 17.44 4.75
CA LYS A 9 17.48 16.98 3.70
C LYS A 9 16.72 16.25 2.59
N LEU A 10 15.91 15.26 2.95
CA LEU A 10 15.06 14.52 2.01
C LEU A 10 14.11 15.46 1.26
N TRP A 11 13.48 16.42 1.93
CA TRP A 11 12.61 17.39 1.26
C TRP A 11 13.37 18.26 0.26
N SER A 12 14.60 18.68 0.58
CA SER A 12 15.43 19.49 -0.33
C SER A 12 15.86 18.73 -1.59
N LEU A 13 15.86 17.40 -1.58
CA LEU A 13 16.12 16.60 -2.78
C LEU A 13 14.98 16.73 -3.81
N CYS A 14 13.78 17.17 -3.40
CA CYS A 14 12.70 17.49 -4.34
C CYS A 14 13.12 18.58 -5.33
N ASP A 15 13.96 19.53 -4.91
CA ASP A 15 14.40 20.62 -5.79
C ASP A 15 15.23 20.09 -6.97
N ILE A 16 15.94 18.97 -6.79
CA ILE A 16 16.69 18.29 -7.88
C ILE A 16 15.73 17.80 -8.97
N LEU A 17 14.56 17.30 -8.57
CA LEU A 17 13.57 16.71 -9.47
C LEU A 17 12.60 17.74 -10.03
N ARG A 18 12.50 18.92 -9.42
CA ARG A 18 11.64 20.00 -9.91
C ARG A 18 12.05 20.50 -11.30
N ASP A 19 13.35 20.51 -11.58
CA ASP A 19 13.89 20.92 -12.88
C ASP A 19 13.50 19.95 -14.02
N ASP A 20 13.13 18.71 -13.69
CA ASP A 20 12.59 17.71 -14.63
C ASP A 20 11.06 17.80 -14.83
N GLY A 21 10.41 18.78 -14.18
CA GLY A 21 8.95 18.95 -14.22
C GLY A 21 8.17 17.99 -13.32
N ILE A 22 8.84 17.37 -12.34
CA ILE A 22 8.23 16.46 -11.37
C ILE A 22 7.52 17.29 -10.29
N THR A 23 6.28 16.93 -10.00
CA THR A 23 5.46 17.54 -8.94
C THR A 23 5.87 17.04 -7.55
N TYR A 24 5.49 17.75 -6.49
CA TYR A 24 5.75 17.29 -5.11
C TYR A 24 5.08 15.95 -4.78
N HIS A 25 3.91 15.67 -5.36
CA HIS A 25 3.21 14.39 -5.18
C HIS A 25 3.98 13.24 -5.83
N GLU A 26 4.41 13.43 -7.09
CA GLU A 26 5.24 12.45 -7.79
C GLU A 26 6.57 12.27 -7.07
N TYR A 27 7.19 13.34 -6.57
CA TYR A 27 8.41 13.28 -5.79
C TYR A 27 8.26 12.41 -4.54
N VAL A 28 7.22 12.64 -3.74
CA VAL A 28 6.98 11.84 -2.55
C VAL A 28 6.73 10.39 -2.91
N THR A 29 6.05 10.11 -4.02
CA THR A 29 5.86 8.74 -4.51
C THR A 29 7.19 8.07 -4.89
N GLU A 30 8.08 8.75 -5.63
CA GLU A 30 9.44 8.25 -5.94
C GLU A 30 10.24 8.00 -4.67
N LEU A 31 10.22 8.99 -3.78
CA LEU A 31 10.95 8.95 -2.53
C LEU A 31 10.49 7.77 -1.69
N THR A 32 9.18 7.54 -1.64
CA THR A 32 8.54 6.44 -0.91
C THR A 32 9.01 5.09 -1.45
N LEU A 33 9.04 4.88 -2.77
CA LEU A 33 9.52 3.64 -3.39
C LEU A 33 11.00 3.34 -3.09
N LEU A 34 11.85 4.38 -3.09
CA LEU A 34 13.28 4.24 -2.80
C LEU A 34 13.55 4.09 -1.30
N LEU A 35 12.87 4.88 -0.47
CA LEU A 35 12.98 4.82 0.98
C LEU A 35 12.57 3.46 1.52
N PHE A 36 11.58 2.81 0.92
CA PHE A 36 11.23 1.45 1.31
C PHE A 36 12.42 0.50 1.22
N LEU A 37 13.12 0.47 0.07
CA LEU A 37 14.27 -0.40 -0.13
C LEU A 37 15.40 -0.03 0.84
N LYS A 38 15.66 1.28 1.02
CA LYS A 38 16.68 1.75 1.96
C LYS A 38 16.33 1.35 3.40
N MET A 39 15.10 1.56 3.84
CA MET A 39 14.65 1.22 5.19
C MET A 39 14.65 -0.30 5.41
N ALA A 40 14.28 -1.10 4.41
CA ALA A 40 14.36 -2.56 4.47
C ALA A 40 15.81 -3.05 4.66
N LYS A 41 16.79 -2.42 3.99
CA LYS A 41 18.21 -2.65 4.24
C LYS A 41 18.60 -2.25 5.66
N GLU A 42 18.26 -1.03 6.05
CA GLU A 42 18.66 -0.46 7.33
C GLU A 42 18.09 -1.24 8.53
N THR A 43 16.89 -1.78 8.42
CA THR A 43 16.24 -2.56 9.48
C THR A 43 16.55 -4.06 9.42
N GLY A 44 17.29 -4.53 8.40
CA GLY A 44 17.58 -5.95 8.19
C GLY A 44 16.39 -6.79 7.69
N HIS A 45 15.28 -6.15 7.31
CA HIS A 45 14.09 -6.84 6.80
C HIS A 45 14.21 -7.27 5.34
N GLU A 46 15.17 -6.73 4.58
CA GLU A 46 15.32 -7.07 3.15
C GLU A 46 15.71 -8.54 2.91
N GLU A 47 16.43 -9.19 3.85
CA GLU A 47 16.99 -10.52 3.62
C GLU A 47 15.94 -11.60 3.41
N LYS A 48 14.83 -11.50 4.15
CA LYS A 48 13.74 -12.49 4.13
C LYS A 48 12.66 -12.17 3.10
N ARG A 49 12.51 -10.89 2.74
CA ARG A 49 11.35 -10.40 1.96
C ARG A 49 11.72 -9.98 0.54
N ILE A 50 12.95 -9.52 0.30
CA ILE A 50 13.38 -8.95 -0.99
C ILE A 50 14.48 -9.81 -1.63
N PRO A 51 14.28 -10.31 -2.87
CA PRO A 51 15.33 -10.99 -3.64
C PRO A 51 16.59 -10.12 -3.77
N GLU A 52 17.78 -10.72 -3.66
CA GLU A 52 19.06 -9.99 -3.63
C GLU A 52 19.23 -9.02 -4.81
N LYS A 53 18.81 -9.42 -6.02
CA LYS A 53 18.87 -8.59 -7.24
C LYS A 53 17.99 -7.33 -7.19
N LEU A 54 17.03 -7.24 -6.26
CA LEU A 54 16.07 -6.14 -6.11
C LEU A 54 16.34 -5.29 -4.86
N ARG A 55 17.37 -5.62 -4.07
CA ARG A 55 17.72 -4.90 -2.84
C ARG A 55 18.34 -3.53 -3.13
N TRP A 56 18.41 -2.68 -2.11
CA TRP A 56 18.98 -1.35 -2.21
C TRP A 56 20.39 -1.34 -2.83
N ASP A 57 21.25 -2.28 -2.42
CA ASP A 57 22.63 -2.37 -2.91
C ASP A 57 22.74 -2.73 -4.40
N SER A 58 21.69 -3.31 -4.99
CA SER A 58 21.64 -3.52 -6.44
C SER A 58 21.54 -2.21 -7.22
N LEU A 59 20.92 -1.18 -6.62
CA LEU A 59 20.78 0.14 -7.20
C LEU A 59 22.08 0.94 -7.05
N VAL A 60 22.68 0.95 -5.86
CA VAL A 60 23.89 1.75 -5.56
C VAL A 60 25.10 1.36 -6.42
N LYS A 61 25.16 0.11 -6.90
CA LYS A 61 26.26 -0.40 -7.73
C LYS A 61 26.17 0.01 -9.20
N LEU A 62 25.04 0.58 -9.64
CA LEU A 62 24.78 0.94 -11.03
C LEU A 62 24.80 2.46 -11.22
N ASN A 63 25.00 2.90 -12.47
CA ASN A 63 24.97 4.32 -12.84
C ASN A 63 24.33 4.53 -14.21
N GLY A 64 24.00 5.78 -14.52
CA GLY A 64 23.45 6.20 -15.80
C GLY A 64 22.29 5.32 -16.29
N MET A 65 22.34 4.93 -17.56
CA MET A 65 21.23 4.17 -18.17
C MET A 65 21.07 2.76 -17.61
N ASN A 66 22.14 2.15 -17.09
CA ASN A 66 22.07 0.83 -16.46
C ASN A 66 21.26 0.89 -15.16
N LEU A 67 21.52 1.90 -14.33
CA LEU A 67 20.73 2.16 -13.12
C LEU A 67 19.27 2.43 -13.48
N TYR A 68 19.03 3.30 -14.45
CA TYR A 68 17.68 3.68 -14.86
C TYR A 68 16.85 2.49 -15.33
N ASN A 69 17.40 1.66 -16.22
CA ASN A 69 16.72 0.46 -16.70
C ASN A 69 16.53 -0.57 -15.59
N HIS A 70 17.54 -0.76 -14.73
CA HIS A 70 17.44 -1.67 -13.59
C HIS A 70 16.36 -1.23 -12.61
N TYR A 71 16.28 0.05 -12.27
CA TYR A 71 15.24 0.58 -11.37
C TYR A 71 13.83 0.35 -11.94
N LYS A 72 13.61 0.65 -13.22
CA LYS A 72 12.31 0.39 -13.88
C LYS A 72 11.93 -1.09 -13.84
N GLN A 73 12.89 -1.97 -14.13
CA GLN A 73 12.65 -3.41 -14.04
C GLN A 73 12.43 -3.87 -12.59
N ALA A 74 13.16 -3.28 -11.64
CA ALA A 74 13.02 -3.61 -10.23
C ALA A 74 11.63 -3.26 -9.69
N LEU A 75 11.04 -2.12 -10.08
CA LEU A 75 9.67 -1.77 -9.70
C LEU A 75 8.66 -2.84 -10.18
N LEU A 76 8.82 -3.31 -11.42
CA LEU A 76 7.98 -4.37 -11.97
C LEU A 76 8.22 -5.70 -11.24
N ASP A 77 9.46 -6.12 -11.07
CA ASP A 77 9.82 -7.38 -10.40
C ASP A 77 9.37 -7.39 -8.93
N LEU A 78 9.45 -6.25 -8.22
CA LEU A 78 8.99 -6.09 -6.85
C LEU A 78 7.47 -6.23 -6.73
N SER A 79 6.71 -5.83 -7.75
CA SER A 79 5.25 -6.07 -7.78
C SER A 79 4.86 -7.55 -7.89
N GLN A 80 5.81 -8.42 -8.26
CA GLN A 80 5.59 -9.85 -8.53
C GLN A 80 6.26 -10.78 -7.50
N VAL A 81 6.84 -10.24 -6.43
CA VAL A 81 7.45 -11.06 -5.39
C VAL A 81 6.37 -11.82 -4.59
N LYS A 82 6.77 -12.92 -3.96
CA LYS A 82 5.86 -13.75 -3.15
C LYS A 82 5.35 -13.04 -1.89
N ASP A 83 6.12 -12.09 -1.37
CA ASP A 83 5.73 -11.31 -0.20
C ASP A 83 4.59 -10.35 -0.57
N LYS A 84 3.40 -10.61 -0.03
CA LYS A 84 2.17 -9.89 -0.37
C LYS A 84 2.19 -8.42 0.03
N LEU A 85 2.92 -8.06 1.08
CA LEU A 85 3.06 -6.67 1.49
C LEU A 85 3.90 -5.93 0.45
N ILE A 86 5.04 -6.51 0.06
CA ILE A 86 5.92 -5.91 -0.95
C ILE A 86 5.24 -5.83 -2.31
N SER A 87 4.61 -6.92 -2.76
CA SER A 87 3.90 -6.91 -4.04
C SER A 87 2.80 -5.84 -4.07
N SER A 88 2.07 -5.65 -2.96
CA SER A 88 1.03 -4.61 -2.84
C SER A 88 1.62 -3.20 -2.84
N ILE A 89 2.73 -2.99 -2.14
CA ILE A 89 3.45 -1.71 -2.13
C ILE A 89 3.90 -1.35 -3.55
N TYR A 90 4.44 -2.29 -4.31
CA TYR A 90 4.96 -2.03 -5.66
C TYR A 90 3.93 -2.26 -6.78
N GLN A 91 2.68 -2.56 -6.46
CA GLN A 91 1.64 -2.80 -7.45
C GLN A 91 1.47 -1.58 -8.36
N ASP A 92 1.57 -1.79 -9.67
CA ASP A 92 1.50 -0.75 -10.70
C ASP A 92 2.52 0.40 -10.49
N ALA A 93 3.61 0.16 -9.74
CA ALA A 93 4.63 1.17 -9.50
C ALA A 93 5.34 1.54 -10.81
N THR A 94 5.37 2.83 -11.09
CA THR A 94 6.11 3.42 -12.21
C THR A 94 6.93 4.59 -11.70
N THR A 95 7.99 4.94 -12.44
CA THR A 95 8.79 6.11 -12.13
C THR A 95 8.49 7.26 -13.10
N ASN A 96 8.33 8.45 -12.55
CA ASN A 96 8.21 9.72 -13.25
C ASN A 96 9.57 10.39 -13.49
N ILE A 97 10.65 9.86 -12.91
CA ILE A 97 12.01 10.35 -13.15
C ILE A 97 12.39 10.00 -14.59
N LYS A 98 12.75 11.01 -15.39
CA LYS A 98 13.10 10.82 -16.81
C LYS A 98 14.61 10.81 -17.03
N GLN A 99 15.35 11.58 -16.23
CA GLN A 99 16.80 11.72 -16.39
C GLN A 99 17.55 10.73 -15.50
N PRO A 100 18.35 9.81 -16.07
CA PRO A 100 19.13 8.85 -15.28
C PRO A 100 20.05 9.50 -14.25
N ARG A 101 20.62 10.66 -14.58
CA ARG A 101 21.48 11.45 -13.67
C ARG A 101 20.75 11.86 -12.40
N ASN A 102 19.48 12.22 -12.50
CA ASN A 102 18.71 12.68 -11.35
C ASN A 102 18.30 11.51 -10.45
N LEU A 103 17.96 10.35 -11.02
CA LEU A 103 17.79 9.11 -10.27
C LEU A 103 19.06 8.73 -9.51
N GLU A 104 20.21 8.76 -10.19
CA GLU A 104 21.52 8.46 -9.59
C GLU A 104 21.84 9.43 -8.44
N GLN A 105 21.60 10.73 -8.64
CA GLN A 105 21.80 11.74 -7.61
C GLN A 105 20.86 11.50 -6.42
N LEU A 106 19.58 11.20 -6.65
CA LEU A 106 18.62 10.93 -5.60
C LEU A 106 19.04 9.72 -4.75
N ILE A 107 19.37 8.59 -5.39
CA ILE A 107 19.82 7.38 -4.71
C ILE A 107 21.11 7.63 -3.93
N SER A 108 22.09 8.32 -4.54
CA SER A 108 23.35 8.66 -3.88
C SER A 108 23.15 9.53 -2.64
N GLN A 109 22.23 10.49 -2.69
CA GLN A 109 21.95 11.38 -1.56
C GLN A 109 21.21 10.64 -0.44
N ILE A 110 20.23 9.79 -0.77
CA ILE A 110 19.53 8.94 0.20
C ILE A 110 20.50 7.99 0.91
N ASP A 111 21.44 7.39 0.16
CA ASP A 111 22.39 6.42 0.72
C ASP A 111 23.38 7.06 1.71
N LYS A 112 23.73 8.34 1.48
CA LYS A 112 24.65 9.14 2.32
C LYS A 112 24.04 9.64 3.63
N LEU A 113 22.73 9.52 3.81
CA LEU A 113 22.09 9.95 5.06
C LEU A 113 22.51 9.04 6.22
N GLU A 114 22.63 9.63 7.41
CA GLU A 114 22.97 8.91 8.63
C GLU A 114 21.72 8.25 9.22
N TRP A 115 21.46 7.02 8.81
CA TRP A 115 20.27 6.27 9.21
C TRP A 115 20.35 5.63 10.60
N HIS A 116 21.52 5.61 11.23
CA HIS A 116 21.70 5.03 12.57
C HIS A 116 20.86 5.79 13.61
N ASP A 117 21.01 7.10 13.66
CA ASP A 117 20.25 7.98 14.57
C ASP A 117 18.75 7.97 14.26
N ALA A 118 18.38 7.76 12.99
CA ALA A 118 16.98 7.65 12.56
C ALA A 118 16.31 6.35 13.03
N LYS A 119 17.07 5.29 13.29
CA LYS A 119 16.53 4.04 13.88
C LYS A 119 16.17 4.26 15.34
N ASP A 120 17.00 5.01 16.07
CA ASP A 120 16.80 5.30 17.49
C ASP A 120 15.62 6.27 17.71
N ASP A 121 15.45 7.27 16.84
CA ASP A 121 14.34 8.23 16.86
C ASP A 121 13.03 7.69 16.22
N GLY A 122 13.08 6.51 15.59
CA GLY A 122 11.97 5.83 14.92
C GLY A 122 11.77 6.26 13.45
N LEU A 123 12.09 5.36 12.52
CA LEU A 123 11.96 5.58 11.07
C LEU A 123 10.52 5.91 10.63
N GLY A 124 9.52 5.40 11.36
CA GLY A 124 8.12 5.76 11.15
C GLY A 124 7.85 7.25 11.35
N ASN A 125 8.37 7.85 12.42
CA ASN A 125 8.20 9.29 12.68
C ASN A 125 8.84 10.17 11.59
N LEU A 126 9.98 9.72 11.03
CA LEU A 126 10.63 10.39 9.91
C LEU A 126 9.72 10.39 8.68
N TYR A 127 9.13 9.25 8.38
CA TYR A 127 8.23 9.10 7.25
C TYR A 127 6.95 9.91 7.43
N GLU A 128 6.34 9.92 8.63
CA GLU A 128 5.20 10.79 8.94
C GLU A 128 5.53 12.28 8.74
N GLY A 129 6.73 12.73 9.13
CA GLY A 129 7.17 14.11 8.91
C GLY A 129 7.28 14.49 7.42
N LEU A 130 7.65 13.53 6.55
CA LEU A 130 7.64 13.75 5.10
C LEU A 130 6.20 13.86 4.56
N LEU A 131 5.31 12.98 5.02
CA LEU A 131 3.90 13.00 4.64
C LEU A 131 3.21 14.30 5.08
N GLU A 132 3.49 14.77 6.29
CA GLU A 132 2.94 16.02 6.82
C GLU A 132 3.44 17.24 6.01
N LYS A 133 4.73 17.27 5.63
CA LYS A 133 5.24 18.32 4.74
C LYS A 133 4.53 18.33 3.39
N ASN A 134 4.30 17.15 2.80
CA ASN A 134 3.59 17.03 1.53
C ASN A 134 2.13 17.47 1.64
N ALA A 135 1.43 17.08 2.70
CA ALA A 135 0.05 17.47 2.95
C ALA A 135 -0.13 18.98 3.12
N ASN A 136 0.84 19.66 3.75
CA ASN A 136 0.82 21.11 3.96
C ASN A 136 1.18 21.91 2.69
N GLU A 137 1.71 21.27 1.63
CA GLU A 137 1.98 21.91 0.35
C GLU A 137 0.68 22.12 -0.42
N THR A 138 0.08 23.31 -0.30
CA THR A 138 -1.22 23.68 -0.91
C THR A 138 -1.34 23.40 -2.42
N LYS A 139 -0.24 23.39 -3.18
CA LYS A 139 -0.25 23.10 -4.62
C LYS A 139 -0.34 21.61 -4.95
N SER A 140 -0.08 20.73 -4.00
CA SER A 140 -0.09 19.27 -4.21
C SER A 140 -1.50 18.67 -4.23
N GLY A 141 -2.46 19.31 -3.54
CA GLY A 141 -3.79 18.72 -3.30
C GLY A 141 -3.78 17.52 -2.33
N ALA A 142 -2.63 17.16 -1.76
CA ALA A 142 -2.45 15.98 -0.91
C ALA A 142 -3.13 16.09 0.47
N GLY A 143 -3.45 17.31 0.91
CA GLY A 143 -4.11 17.55 2.20
C GLY A 143 -5.46 16.84 2.37
N GLN A 144 -6.12 16.40 1.28
CA GLN A 144 -7.36 15.62 1.35
C GLN A 144 -7.18 14.20 1.93
N TYR A 145 -5.95 13.67 1.94
CA TYR A 145 -5.62 12.33 2.43
C TYR A 145 -4.92 12.33 3.79
N PHE A 146 -4.83 13.49 4.43
CA PHE A 146 -4.09 13.69 5.67
C PHE A 146 -4.96 14.38 6.72
N THR A 147 -4.86 13.90 7.96
CA THR A 147 -5.49 14.54 9.12
C THR A 147 -4.38 15.05 10.04
N PRO A 148 -4.43 16.31 10.52
CA PRO A 148 -3.38 16.85 11.39
C PRO A 148 -3.15 15.98 12.64
N LYS A 149 -1.89 15.63 12.93
CA LYS A 149 -1.52 14.76 14.05
C LYS A 149 -2.10 15.20 15.41
N PRO A 150 -2.09 16.49 15.78
CA PRO A 150 -2.70 16.92 17.05
C PRO A 150 -4.21 16.59 17.15
N LEU A 151 -4.93 16.58 16.03
CA LEU A 151 -6.34 16.21 16.01
C LEU A 151 -6.52 14.69 16.17
N ILE A 152 -5.70 13.90 15.48
CA ILE A 152 -5.69 12.43 15.61
C ILE A 152 -5.40 12.05 17.07
N ASP A 153 -4.33 12.60 17.65
CA ASP A 153 -3.90 12.30 19.02
C ASP A 153 -4.99 12.66 20.05
N ALA A 154 -5.66 13.81 19.86
CA ALA A 154 -6.77 14.21 20.73
C ALA A 154 -7.95 13.22 20.65
N ILE A 155 -8.32 12.76 19.45
CA ILE A 155 -9.39 11.77 19.28
C ILE A 155 -9.00 10.44 19.93
N VAL A 156 -7.80 9.93 19.67
CA VAL A 156 -7.31 8.67 20.26
C VAL A 156 -7.23 8.75 21.79
N ALA A 157 -6.81 9.90 22.34
CA ALA A 157 -6.76 10.11 23.79
C ALA A 157 -8.13 10.06 24.47
N VAL A 158 -9.20 10.41 23.75
CA VAL A 158 -10.60 10.30 24.22
C VAL A 158 -11.15 8.90 24.00
N VAL A 159 -10.87 8.27 22.86
CA VAL A 159 -11.33 6.91 22.52
C VAL A 159 -10.69 5.87 23.44
N GLN A 160 -9.41 6.05 23.79
CA GLN A 160 -8.64 5.17 24.67
C GLN A 160 -8.66 3.69 24.25
N PRO A 161 -8.19 3.35 23.04
CA PRO A 161 -8.21 1.97 22.55
C PRO A 161 -7.41 1.05 23.48
N GLN A 162 -7.90 -0.18 23.64
CA GLN A 162 -7.32 -1.19 24.53
C GLN A 162 -6.65 -2.33 23.75
N PRO A 163 -5.63 -3.00 24.33
CA PRO A 163 -5.02 -4.17 23.71
C PRO A 163 -6.04 -5.30 23.53
N GLY A 164 -6.07 -5.92 22.35
CA GLY A 164 -7.02 -6.98 22.01
C GLY A 164 -8.29 -6.50 21.33
N GLU A 165 -8.48 -5.18 21.18
CA GLU A 165 -9.57 -4.61 20.39
C GLU A 165 -9.23 -4.57 18.89
N LEU A 166 -10.27 -4.66 18.07
CA LEU A 166 -10.17 -4.44 16.63
C LEU A 166 -10.46 -2.98 16.32
N ILE A 167 -9.52 -2.31 15.66
CA ILE A 167 -9.54 -0.90 15.30
C ILE A 167 -9.58 -0.81 13.78
N ILE A 168 -10.63 -0.17 13.28
CA ILE A 168 -10.90 -0.09 11.85
C ILE A 168 -10.97 1.37 11.41
N ASP A 169 -10.20 1.71 10.38
CA ASP A 169 -10.31 2.99 9.68
C ASP A 169 -10.79 2.76 8.23
N PRO A 170 -12.08 3.05 7.93
CA PRO A 170 -12.64 2.82 6.60
C PRO A 170 -12.20 3.83 5.53
N ALA A 171 -11.48 4.88 5.92
CA ALA A 171 -10.93 5.90 5.01
C ALA A 171 -9.52 6.28 5.49
N ALA A 172 -8.65 5.27 5.49
CA ALA A 172 -7.39 5.28 6.22
C ALA A 172 -6.42 6.39 5.80
N GLY A 173 -6.50 6.88 4.55
CA GLY A 173 -5.51 7.81 4.03
C GLY A 173 -4.13 7.21 4.20
N THR A 174 -3.22 7.99 4.79
CA THR A 174 -1.85 7.55 5.12
C THR A 174 -1.74 6.66 6.37
N GLY A 175 -2.85 6.27 6.99
CA GLY A 175 -2.90 5.36 8.14
C GLY A 175 -2.77 6.02 9.51
N GLY A 176 -2.89 7.35 9.58
CA GLY A 176 -2.59 8.13 10.79
C GLY A 176 -3.35 7.70 12.05
N PHE A 177 -4.64 7.38 11.94
CA PHE A 177 -5.42 6.90 13.10
C PHE A 177 -4.97 5.53 13.59
N LEU A 178 -4.62 4.62 12.67
CA LEU A 178 -4.15 3.27 13.03
C LEU A 178 -2.81 3.36 13.77
N ILE A 179 -1.90 4.20 13.28
CA ILE A 179 -0.58 4.42 13.88
C ILE A 179 -0.69 5.10 15.24
N ALA A 180 -1.52 6.13 15.36
CA ALA A 180 -1.74 6.81 16.64
C ALA A 180 -2.38 5.88 17.67
N ALA A 181 -3.32 5.03 17.26
CA ALA A 181 -3.93 4.05 18.15
C ALA A 181 -2.95 2.97 18.60
N ASP A 182 -2.09 2.47 17.69
CA ASP A 182 -1.01 1.53 18.04
C ASP A 182 0.00 2.15 19.00
N SER A 183 0.46 3.38 18.73
CA SER A 183 1.35 4.14 19.60
C SER A 183 0.73 4.34 21.00
N TYR A 184 -0.56 4.68 21.07
CA TYR A 184 -1.28 4.81 22.34
C TYR A 184 -1.29 3.50 23.14
N ILE A 185 -1.52 2.37 22.48
CA ILE A 185 -1.50 1.05 23.13
C ILE A 185 -0.08 0.69 23.58
N LYS A 186 0.93 0.86 22.72
CA LYS A 186 2.34 0.57 23.01
C LYS A 186 2.86 1.38 24.19
N THR A 187 2.56 2.68 24.26
CA THR A 187 3.00 3.55 25.38
C THR A 187 2.41 3.10 26.73
N LYS A 188 1.23 2.49 26.74
CA LYS A 188 0.56 1.98 27.95
C LYS A 188 0.92 0.54 28.33
N THR A 189 1.64 -0.18 27.48
CA THR A 189 1.91 -1.62 27.64
C THR A 189 3.40 -1.94 27.56
N SER A 190 4.25 -0.94 27.83
CA SER A 190 5.71 -1.05 27.70
C SER A 190 6.09 -1.64 26.34
N ASN A 191 5.64 -1.00 25.25
CA ASN A 191 5.83 -1.49 23.89
C ASN A 191 5.32 -2.93 23.67
N LEU A 192 4.12 -3.23 24.18
CA LEU A 192 3.49 -4.56 24.20
C LEU A 192 4.15 -5.60 25.12
N PHE A 193 5.28 -5.32 25.76
CA PHE A 193 5.98 -6.30 26.62
C PHE A 193 5.18 -6.70 27.87
N ASP A 194 4.21 -5.87 28.29
CA ASP A 194 3.32 -6.18 29.40
C ASP A 194 2.20 -7.17 29.01
N LEU A 195 2.07 -7.51 27.72
CA LEU A 195 1.03 -8.39 27.21
C LEU A 195 1.54 -9.82 27.01
N GLU A 196 0.64 -10.80 27.16
CA GLU A 196 0.89 -12.18 26.74
C GLU A 196 1.24 -12.26 25.25
N ILE A 197 2.07 -13.25 24.88
CA ILE A 197 2.60 -13.42 23.51
C ILE A 197 1.48 -13.42 22.46
N ASP A 198 0.38 -14.13 22.71
CA ASP A 198 -0.76 -14.20 21.79
C ASP A 198 -1.41 -12.82 21.55
N LYS A 199 -1.44 -11.96 22.57
CA LYS A 199 -1.95 -10.58 22.45
C LYS A 199 -0.95 -9.67 21.74
N GLN A 200 0.35 -9.87 21.92
CA GLN A 200 1.37 -9.14 21.15
C GLN A 200 1.23 -9.46 19.66
N GLU A 201 1.09 -10.74 19.31
CA GLU A 201 0.88 -11.20 17.94
C GLU A 201 -0.45 -10.67 17.37
N PHE A 202 -1.52 -10.66 18.18
CA PHE A 202 -2.79 -10.05 17.79
C PHE A 202 -2.63 -8.56 17.47
N GLN A 203 -1.94 -7.79 18.31
CA GLN A 203 -1.73 -6.36 18.06
C GLN A 203 -0.98 -6.11 16.75
N LYS A 204 0.08 -6.88 16.46
CA LYS A 204 0.88 -6.72 15.24
C LYS A 204 0.12 -7.13 13.97
N LYS A 205 -0.68 -8.21 14.04
CA LYS A 205 -1.21 -8.87 12.84
C LYS A 205 -2.72 -8.74 12.62
N ARG A 206 -3.49 -8.32 13.63
CA ARG A 206 -4.96 -8.40 13.57
C ARG A 206 -5.69 -7.20 14.15
N ALA A 207 -5.08 -6.45 15.06
CA ALA A 207 -5.78 -5.36 15.75
C ALA A 207 -6.12 -4.18 14.83
N PHE A 208 -5.36 -3.95 13.76
CA PHE A 208 -5.51 -2.77 12.91
C PHE A 208 -5.95 -3.15 11.50
N LEU A 209 -6.98 -2.47 11.00
CA LEU A 209 -7.48 -2.63 9.63
C LEU A 209 -7.85 -1.28 9.02
N GLY A 210 -7.21 -0.93 7.92
CA GLY A 210 -7.53 0.24 7.12
C GLY A 210 -8.18 -0.12 5.79
N MET A 211 -8.89 0.85 5.20
CA MET A 211 -9.32 0.81 3.80
C MET A 211 -8.91 2.10 3.12
N GLU A 212 -8.28 2.00 1.95
CA GLU A 212 -7.92 3.17 1.14
C GLU A 212 -8.26 2.89 -0.34
N LEU A 213 -8.80 3.90 -1.01
CA LEU A 213 -9.26 3.82 -2.39
C LEU A 213 -8.15 4.18 -3.38
N VAL A 214 -7.41 5.24 -3.08
CA VAL A 214 -6.43 5.82 -4.00
C VAL A 214 -5.13 5.03 -3.90
N ALA A 215 -4.69 4.44 -5.03
CA ALA A 215 -3.55 3.53 -5.06
C ALA A 215 -2.27 4.12 -4.47
N ASP A 216 -1.94 5.37 -4.82
CA ASP A 216 -0.76 6.05 -4.27
C ASP A 216 -0.89 6.20 -2.75
N THR A 217 -2.03 6.73 -2.27
CA THR A 217 -2.30 6.89 -0.84
C THR A 217 -2.27 5.56 -0.09
N HIS A 218 -2.83 4.50 -0.68
CA HIS A 218 -2.79 3.14 -0.15
C HIS A 218 -1.36 2.64 0.02
N ARG A 219 -0.50 2.86 -0.98
CA ARG A 219 0.94 2.57 -0.90
C ARG A 219 1.61 3.35 0.23
N LEU A 220 1.32 4.67 0.34
CA LEU A 220 1.87 5.48 1.42
C LEU A 220 1.47 4.91 2.79
N SER A 221 0.21 4.48 2.93
CA SER A 221 -0.38 3.90 4.14
C SER A 221 0.25 2.55 4.52
N LEU A 222 0.42 1.65 3.56
CA LEU A 222 1.08 0.36 3.76
C LEU A 222 2.52 0.53 4.25
N MET A 223 3.27 1.44 3.64
CA MET A 223 4.62 1.75 4.08
C MET A 223 4.63 2.35 5.49
N ASN A 224 3.70 3.28 5.76
CA ASN A 224 3.61 3.90 7.08
C ASN A 224 3.33 2.86 8.17
N CYS A 225 2.38 1.94 7.93
CA CYS A 225 2.08 0.84 8.83
C CYS A 225 3.30 -0.07 9.06
N MET A 226 4.00 -0.45 7.99
CA MET A 226 5.19 -1.29 8.11
C MET A 226 6.29 -0.64 8.97
N LEU A 227 6.53 0.66 8.81
CA LEU A 227 7.55 1.38 9.59
C LEU A 227 7.18 1.55 11.07
N HIS A 228 5.92 1.31 11.42
CA HIS A 228 5.42 1.31 12.79
C HIS A 228 5.14 -0.10 13.33
N ASP A 229 5.68 -1.14 12.68
CA ASP A 229 5.50 -2.56 13.05
C ASP A 229 4.04 -3.02 13.04
N ILE A 230 3.20 -2.41 12.20
CA ILE A 230 1.84 -2.83 11.94
C ILE A 230 1.85 -3.70 10.68
N GLU A 231 1.85 -5.03 10.87
CA GLU A 231 1.95 -6.00 9.77
C GLU A 231 0.61 -6.30 9.13
N GLY A 232 -0.46 -6.36 9.94
CA GLY A 232 -1.77 -6.80 9.49
C GLY A 232 -1.85 -8.28 9.13
N GLY A 233 -2.99 -8.67 8.54
CA GLY A 233 -3.29 -10.06 8.19
C GLY A 233 -2.59 -10.50 6.90
N LYS A 234 -3.07 -11.60 6.29
CA LYS A 234 -2.53 -12.08 5.00
C LYS A 234 -2.56 -11.03 3.88
N GLU A 235 -3.56 -10.15 3.91
CA GLU A 235 -3.76 -9.06 2.95
C GLU A 235 -3.06 -7.75 3.36
N GLY A 236 -2.30 -7.76 4.46
CA GLY A 236 -1.72 -6.57 5.06
C GLY A 236 -2.69 -5.79 5.96
N PRO A 237 -2.25 -4.62 6.49
CA PRO A 237 -3.02 -3.84 7.44
C PRO A 237 -3.98 -2.86 6.77
N ILE A 238 -3.77 -2.54 5.49
CA ILE A 238 -4.63 -1.65 4.71
C ILE A 238 -5.12 -2.41 3.48
N LEU A 239 -6.43 -2.64 3.42
CA LEU A 239 -7.05 -3.27 2.27
C LEU A 239 -7.16 -2.26 1.13
N ARG A 240 -6.70 -2.66 -0.07
CA ARG A 240 -7.05 -1.95 -1.29
C ARG A 240 -8.50 -2.31 -1.59
N THR A 241 -9.37 -1.31 -1.62
CA THR A 241 -10.74 -1.59 -2.06
C THR A 241 -10.72 -1.68 -3.57
N ASN A 242 -11.11 -2.84 -4.10
CA ASN A 242 -11.37 -3.07 -5.53
C ASN A 242 -12.64 -2.33 -5.98
N MET A 243 -12.64 -1.03 -5.71
CA MET A 243 -13.72 -0.10 -5.97
C MET A 243 -13.45 0.56 -7.32
N PRO A 244 -14.49 0.77 -8.14
CA PRO A 244 -14.37 1.57 -9.34
C PRO A 244 -13.78 2.94 -8.99
N SER A 245 -12.80 3.41 -9.77
CA SER A 245 -12.26 4.76 -9.61
C SER A 245 -13.36 5.78 -9.93
N PHE A 246 -13.74 6.59 -8.95
CA PHE A 246 -14.71 7.68 -9.14
C PHE A 246 -13.98 8.98 -9.53
N GLY A 247 -14.51 9.71 -10.50
CA GLY A 247 -13.93 10.96 -11.01
C GLY A 247 -14.86 11.63 -12.02
N LYS A 248 -14.37 12.65 -12.74
CA LYS A 248 -15.21 13.43 -13.69
C LYS A 248 -15.95 12.60 -14.75
N ARG A 249 -15.48 11.39 -15.06
CA ARG A 249 -16.09 10.47 -16.03
C ARG A 249 -16.94 9.37 -15.39
N THR A 250 -16.79 9.14 -14.09
CA THR A 250 -17.49 8.12 -13.31
C THR A 250 -17.83 8.73 -11.96
N GLU A 251 -18.88 9.55 -11.90
CA GLU A 251 -19.25 10.23 -10.66
C GLU A 251 -19.80 9.24 -9.63
N PHE A 252 -19.35 9.37 -8.38
CA PHE A 252 -19.92 8.62 -7.28
C PHE A 252 -21.36 9.12 -7.06
N SER A 253 -22.32 8.24 -7.28
CA SER A 253 -23.74 8.55 -7.18
C SER A 253 -24.45 7.61 -6.23
N LEU A 254 -25.66 8.01 -5.81
CA LEU A 254 -26.52 7.20 -4.93
C LEU A 254 -26.79 5.80 -5.50
N GLU A 255 -26.71 5.62 -6.82
CA GLU A 255 -26.88 4.33 -7.49
C GLU A 255 -25.91 3.27 -6.97
N TYR A 256 -24.65 3.64 -6.68
CA TYR A 256 -23.64 2.72 -6.16
C TYR A 256 -23.96 2.25 -4.74
N LEU A 257 -24.75 3.03 -3.99
CA LEU A 257 -25.18 2.71 -2.63
C LEU A 257 -26.49 1.93 -2.59
N LYS A 258 -27.29 1.92 -3.67
CA LYS A 258 -28.61 1.26 -3.69
C LYS A 258 -28.56 -0.23 -3.30
N PRO A 259 -27.60 -1.05 -3.76
CA PRO A 259 -27.52 -2.44 -3.34
C PRO A 259 -27.29 -2.57 -1.83
N PHE A 260 -26.40 -1.74 -1.26
CA PHE A 260 -26.15 -1.71 0.17
C PHE A 260 -27.38 -1.24 0.95
N ILE A 261 -28.01 -0.12 0.55
CA ILE A 261 -29.21 0.42 1.21
C ILE A 261 -30.34 -0.61 1.21
N LYS A 262 -30.53 -1.32 0.09
CA LYS A 262 -31.52 -2.38 -0.03
C LYS A 262 -31.27 -3.52 0.97
N VAL A 263 -30.01 -3.90 1.17
CA VAL A 263 -29.62 -4.94 2.14
C VAL A 263 -29.69 -4.44 3.58
N TYR A 264 -29.24 -3.21 3.86
CA TYR A 264 -29.26 -2.61 5.19
C TYR A 264 -30.71 -2.43 5.70
N GLY A 265 -31.60 -2.03 4.79
CA GLY A 265 -33.03 -1.80 5.02
C GLY A 265 -33.30 -0.49 5.77
N SER A 266 -34.54 -0.33 6.25
CA SER A 266 -35.03 0.93 6.84
C SER A 266 -34.79 1.09 8.34
N ASP A 267 -34.40 0.03 9.05
CA ASP A 267 -34.08 0.11 10.47
C ASP A 267 -32.64 0.60 10.66
N PHE A 268 -32.51 1.81 11.21
CA PHE A 268 -31.23 2.45 11.52
C PHE A 268 -30.36 1.61 12.46
N TYR A 269 -30.95 0.78 13.32
CA TYR A 269 -30.23 -0.15 14.21
C TYR A 269 -29.82 -1.45 13.51
N GLY A 270 -30.01 -1.56 12.20
CA GLY A 270 -29.58 -2.70 11.40
C GLY A 270 -30.40 -3.98 11.63
N LYS A 271 -31.61 -3.88 12.20
CA LYS A 271 -32.50 -5.04 12.45
C LYS A 271 -33.51 -5.30 11.35
N SER A 272 -33.39 -4.61 10.21
CA SER A 272 -34.21 -4.87 9.02
C SER A 272 -34.18 -6.37 8.67
N LYS A 273 -35.32 -6.94 8.27
CA LYS A 273 -35.34 -8.31 7.76
C LYS A 273 -34.56 -8.37 6.46
N ARG A 274 -33.55 -9.24 6.40
CA ARG A 274 -32.67 -9.41 5.22
C ARG A 274 -32.90 -10.77 4.59
N LYS A 275 -32.74 -10.84 3.27
CA LYS A 275 -32.79 -12.09 2.53
C LYS A 275 -31.37 -12.61 2.34
N ASN A 276 -31.14 -13.89 2.62
CA ASN A 276 -29.89 -14.54 2.26
C ASN A 276 -29.79 -14.61 0.73
N GLU A 277 -28.78 -13.96 0.16
CA GLU A 277 -28.54 -13.88 -1.28
C GLU A 277 -27.51 -14.91 -1.77
N GLY A 278 -26.99 -15.77 -0.87
CA GLY A 278 -26.05 -16.83 -1.22
C GLY A 278 -24.60 -16.36 -1.27
N GLU A 279 -23.72 -17.15 -1.90
CA GLU A 279 -22.27 -16.91 -1.86
C GLU A 279 -21.85 -15.63 -2.57
N ASN A 280 -22.49 -15.32 -3.70
CA ASN A 280 -22.19 -14.15 -4.53
C ASN A 280 -23.08 -12.93 -4.20
N GLY A 281 -23.87 -13.03 -3.11
CA GLY A 281 -24.83 -12.02 -2.70
C GLY A 281 -24.24 -10.96 -1.77
N ARG A 282 -24.88 -9.78 -1.69
CA ARG A 282 -24.48 -8.69 -0.77
C ARG A 282 -24.88 -8.94 0.68
N PHE A 283 -25.65 -10.00 0.94
CA PHE A 283 -25.95 -10.46 2.29
C PHE A 283 -26.00 -11.99 2.35
N ARG A 284 -25.15 -12.59 3.19
CA ARG A 284 -25.13 -14.03 3.41
C ARG A 284 -25.41 -14.35 4.87
N VAL A 285 -26.31 -15.31 5.08
CA VAL A 285 -26.63 -15.82 6.43
C VAL A 285 -25.86 -17.12 6.66
N PHE A 286 -25.10 -17.17 7.75
CA PHE A 286 -24.47 -18.39 8.25
C PHE A 286 -25.31 -18.95 9.38
N SER A 287 -25.78 -20.19 9.23
CA SER A 287 -26.56 -20.84 10.29
C SER A 287 -25.65 -21.26 11.45
N ARG A 288 -26.19 -21.29 12.68
CA ARG A 288 -25.46 -21.83 13.84
C ARG A 288 -24.97 -23.26 13.61
N LYS A 289 -25.76 -24.06 12.89
CA LYS A 289 -25.42 -25.44 12.51
C LYS A 289 -24.21 -25.49 11.59
N TYR A 290 -24.17 -24.64 10.56
CA TYR A 290 -23.01 -24.53 9.66
C TYR A 290 -21.74 -24.14 10.42
N ILE A 291 -21.85 -23.16 11.32
CA ILE A 291 -20.73 -22.72 12.15
C ILE A 291 -20.21 -23.87 13.04
N LEU A 292 -21.10 -24.69 13.61
CA LEU A 292 -20.73 -25.84 14.41
C LEU A 292 -20.08 -26.95 13.58
N ASP A 293 -20.81 -27.43 12.58
CA ASP A 293 -20.54 -28.69 11.91
C ASP A 293 -19.42 -28.54 10.88
N ASP A 294 -19.46 -27.48 10.07
CA ASP A 294 -18.52 -27.26 8.97
C ASP A 294 -17.28 -26.46 9.42
N ARG A 295 -17.45 -25.60 10.43
CA ARG A 295 -16.38 -24.69 10.89
C ARG A 295 -15.86 -24.97 12.30
N LYS A 296 -16.41 -25.93 13.04
CA LYS A 296 -16.01 -26.25 14.42
C LYS A 296 -16.02 -25.03 15.32
N ASP A 297 -17.10 -24.24 15.25
CA ASP A 297 -17.29 -22.98 15.96
C ASP A 297 -16.32 -21.84 15.59
N ASN A 298 -15.56 -22.00 14.50
CA ASN A 298 -14.72 -20.92 13.97
C ASN A 298 -15.55 -19.88 13.20
N LEU A 299 -15.55 -18.64 13.72
CA LEU A 299 -16.24 -17.49 13.13
C LEU A 299 -15.40 -16.68 12.14
N ASP A 300 -14.18 -17.12 11.82
CA ASP A 300 -13.30 -16.50 10.83
C ASP A 300 -13.81 -16.77 9.41
N ILE A 301 -14.89 -16.09 9.03
CA ILE A 301 -15.62 -16.31 7.77
C ILE A 301 -15.23 -15.25 6.75
N SER A 302 -14.36 -15.62 5.80
CA SER A 302 -14.00 -14.78 4.65
C SER A 302 -15.15 -14.79 3.63
N TRP A 303 -15.73 -13.61 3.37
CA TRP A 303 -16.92 -13.44 2.52
C TRP A 303 -16.61 -12.72 1.19
N LEU A 304 -15.56 -11.92 1.13
CA LEU A 304 -15.09 -11.29 -0.09
C LEU A 304 -13.95 -12.13 -0.65
N LYS A 305 -14.24 -12.95 -1.66
CA LYS A 305 -13.21 -13.46 -2.56
C LYS A 305 -13.09 -12.46 -3.70
N ASP A 306 -11.88 -11.99 -3.92
CA ASP A 306 -11.59 -11.09 -5.01
C ASP A 306 -11.54 -11.90 -6.32
N GLU A 307 -12.47 -11.68 -7.25
CA GLU A 307 -12.43 -12.33 -8.57
C GLU A 307 -11.20 -11.89 -9.39
N SER A 308 -10.49 -10.83 -8.98
CA SER A 308 -9.21 -10.41 -9.55
C SER A 308 -7.99 -10.98 -8.82
N ALA A 309 -8.17 -11.63 -7.67
CA ALA A 309 -7.12 -12.46 -7.10
C ALA A 309 -7.10 -13.76 -7.91
N GLU A 310 -6.17 -13.87 -8.85
CA GLU A 310 -5.84 -15.16 -9.43
C GLU A 310 -5.50 -16.12 -8.28
N ASP A 311 -6.40 -17.07 -8.01
CA ASP A 311 -6.13 -18.23 -7.17
C ASP A 311 -4.92 -18.94 -7.80
N GLY A 312 -3.75 -18.84 -7.18
CA GLY A 312 -2.52 -19.50 -7.66
C GLY A 312 -2.61 -21.03 -7.71
N GLU A 313 -3.72 -21.61 -7.25
CA GLU A 313 -4.05 -23.03 -7.39
C GLU A 313 -4.82 -23.36 -8.69
N ASN A 314 -5.27 -22.35 -9.44
CA ASN A 314 -6.04 -22.50 -10.68
C ASN A 314 -5.40 -21.75 -11.86
N LEU A 315 -4.08 -21.57 -11.83
CA LEU A 315 -3.33 -21.13 -13.01
C LEU A 315 -3.48 -22.19 -14.12
N PRO A 316 -3.75 -21.81 -15.37
CA PRO A 316 -3.63 -22.70 -16.51
C PRO A 316 -2.25 -23.37 -16.50
N GLU A 317 -2.15 -24.62 -16.96
CA GLU A 317 -0.86 -25.28 -17.05
C GLU A 317 0.15 -24.38 -17.78
N PRO A 318 1.44 -24.32 -17.40
CA PRO A 318 2.42 -23.40 -17.99
C PRO A 318 2.48 -23.43 -19.52
N THR A 319 2.09 -24.56 -20.13
CA THR A 319 1.92 -24.76 -21.56
C THR A 319 0.76 -23.99 -22.19
N GLU A 320 -0.33 -23.75 -21.47
CA GLU A 320 -1.46 -22.94 -21.93
C GLU A 320 -1.15 -21.45 -21.85
N LEU A 321 -0.56 -21.00 -20.74
CA LEU A 321 -0.05 -19.63 -20.56
C LEU A 321 0.98 -19.24 -21.63
N THR A 322 1.94 -20.12 -21.94
CA THR A 322 2.92 -19.86 -23.00
C THR A 322 2.30 -19.79 -24.39
N LYS A 323 1.24 -20.55 -24.64
CA LYS A 323 0.52 -20.52 -25.92
C LYS A 323 -0.29 -19.24 -26.08
N GLU A 324 -0.90 -18.78 -25.00
CA GLU A 324 -1.67 -17.54 -24.98
C GLU A 324 -0.77 -16.30 -25.14
N ILE A 325 0.35 -16.27 -24.42
CA ILE A 325 1.41 -15.26 -24.59
C ILE A 325 1.95 -15.28 -26.04
N GLY A 326 2.18 -16.47 -26.61
CA GLY A 326 2.63 -16.62 -27.99
C GLY A 326 1.63 -16.05 -29.00
N ASN A 327 0.33 -16.28 -28.80
CA ASN A 327 -0.73 -15.75 -29.64
C ASN A 327 -0.82 -14.21 -29.54
N ILE A 328 -0.72 -13.66 -28.33
CA ILE A 328 -0.71 -12.20 -28.10
C ILE A 328 0.51 -11.55 -28.76
N PHE A 329 1.69 -12.18 -28.67
CA PHE A 329 2.89 -11.73 -29.34
C PHE A 329 2.74 -11.76 -30.87
N GLN A 330 2.23 -12.85 -31.44
CA GLN A 330 2.00 -12.94 -32.88
C GLN A 330 0.98 -11.91 -33.37
N PHE A 331 -0.09 -11.68 -32.62
CA PHE A 331 -1.09 -10.66 -32.93
C PHE A 331 -0.48 -9.24 -32.91
N SER A 332 0.31 -8.95 -31.88
CA SER A 332 1.00 -7.65 -31.73
C SER A 332 2.04 -7.42 -32.83
N VAL A 333 2.81 -8.45 -33.19
CA VAL A 333 3.74 -8.41 -34.33
C VAL A 333 3.00 -8.23 -35.66
N GLY A 334 1.83 -8.87 -35.82
CA GLY A 334 0.97 -8.69 -36.99
C GLY A 334 0.53 -7.24 -37.16
N LYS A 335 0.03 -6.60 -36.09
CA LYS A 335 -0.36 -5.18 -36.09
C LYS A 335 0.81 -4.25 -36.40
N LEU A 336 2.00 -4.53 -35.87
CA LEU A 336 3.21 -3.74 -36.17
C LEU A 336 3.60 -3.84 -37.65
N LYS A 337 3.46 -5.01 -38.27
CA LYS A 337 3.73 -5.20 -39.71
C LYS A 337 2.68 -4.52 -40.59
N GLU A 338 1.41 -4.50 -40.18
CA GLU A 338 0.38 -3.72 -40.87
C GLU A 338 0.69 -2.22 -40.80
N LEU A 339 1.06 -1.71 -39.63
CA LEU A 339 1.45 -0.32 -39.44
C LEU A 339 2.68 0.04 -40.29
N GLU A 340 3.70 -0.83 -40.35
CA GLU A 340 4.88 -0.64 -41.21
C GLU A 340 4.49 -0.60 -42.71
N LYS A 341 3.53 -1.43 -43.11
CA LYS A 341 3.05 -1.49 -44.50
C LYS A 341 2.24 -0.26 -44.88
N GLU A 342 1.42 0.28 -43.98
CA GLU A 342 0.73 1.56 -44.15
C GLU A 342 1.73 2.73 -44.26
N LEU A 343 2.77 2.74 -43.42
CA LEU A 343 3.82 3.75 -43.45
C LEU A 343 4.70 3.67 -44.71
N ARG A 344 4.89 2.48 -45.30
CA ARG A 344 5.60 2.28 -46.57
C ARG A 344 4.73 2.49 -47.82
N GLY A 345 3.42 2.33 -47.70
CA GLY A 345 2.44 2.48 -48.78
C GLY A 345 1.99 3.91 -49.06
N GLY A 346 2.35 4.87 -48.19
CA GLY A 346 2.09 6.31 -48.37
C GLY A 346 3.15 7.05 -49.19
N LYS A 347 3.58 6.49 -50.34
CA LYS A 347 4.38 7.21 -51.35
C LYS A 347 3.57 7.43 -52.61
#